data_AF-A0ABD2KTJ9-F1
#
_entry.id   AF-A0ABD2KTJ9-F1
#
_cell.length_a   1.000
_cell.length_b   1.000
_cell.length_c   1.000
_cell.angle_alpha   90.00
_cell.angle_beta   90.00
_cell.angle_gamma   90.00
#
_symmetry.space_group_name_H-M   'P 1'
#
loop_
_entity.id
_entity.type
_entity.pdbx_description
1 polymer ?
#
loop_
_entity_poly.entity_id
_entity_poly.type
_entity_poly.pdbx_seq_one_letter_code
_entity_poly.pdbx_strand_id
1 'polypeptide(L)'
;MWPLLKDGIRTTILRPGDLRRLRRFGYSSILSDCPSLRFVFSNRDVFPELPPDDSADATAGQAIAKWLCSPRPDGVPKVLKFCIEFNEEEWPSQINGLITAFSTASSRVNFIIVICNSSDYAFIVPFDLTNELTGQRTLKRAKNNQKILLIRCPISRDENKWTNWENEAIELNYKELWNKIHIAIVEEEIGEGLIDGTPDPSD
;
A
#
# COMPACT_ATOMS: atom_id res chain seq x y z
N MET A 1 -7.46 21.15 -3.77
CA MET A 1 -8.49 20.13 -3.46
C MET A 1 -8.00 19.10 -2.45
N TRP A 2 -6.79 18.56 -2.61
CA TRP A 2 -6.19 17.56 -1.69
C TRP A 2 -6.25 17.90 -0.18
N PRO A 3 -5.95 19.14 0.27
CA PRO A 3 -6.01 19.48 1.70
C PRO A 3 -7.39 19.34 2.34
N LEU A 4 -8.46 19.37 1.54
CA LEU A 4 -9.84 19.28 2.02
C LEU A 4 -10.35 17.83 2.15
N LEU A 5 -9.69 16.88 1.48
CA LEU A 5 -10.15 15.49 1.39
C LEU A 5 -9.34 14.53 2.26
N LYS A 6 -8.07 14.84 2.53
CA LYS A 6 -7.10 13.94 3.18
C LYS A 6 -7.56 13.37 4.54
N ASP A 7 -8.35 14.12 5.31
CA ASP A 7 -8.75 13.71 6.65
C ASP A 7 -9.92 12.71 6.64
N GLY A 8 -10.73 12.71 5.59
CA GLY A 8 -11.90 11.83 5.43
C GLY A 8 -11.62 10.54 4.65
N ILE A 9 -10.51 10.47 3.91
CA ILE A 9 -10.19 9.32 3.07
C ILE A 9 -9.72 8.16 3.93
N ARG A 10 -10.46 7.04 3.87
CA ARG A 10 -10.10 5.78 4.52
C ARG A 10 -9.61 4.72 3.56
N THR A 11 -9.94 4.88 2.29
CA THR A 11 -9.69 3.91 1.23
C THR A 11 -9.25 4.60 -0.04
N THR A 12 -8.19 4.09 -0.66
CA THR A 12 -7.78 4.49 -2.01
C THR A 12 -7.52 3.27 -2.89
N ILE A 13 -7.77 3.43 -4.20
CA ILE A 13 -7.39 2.48 -5.23
C ILE A 13 -6.22 3.10 -5.99
N LEU A 14 -5.10 2.38 -6.05
CA LEU A 14 -3.89 2.79 -6.75
C LEU A 14 -3.63 1.83 -7.90
N ARG A 15 -3.36 2.38 -9.08
CA ARG A 15 -2.63 1.67 -10.12
C ARG A 15 -1.15 2.08 -10.03
N PRO A 16 -0.20 1.22 -10.43
CA PRO A 16 1.22 1.55 -10.39
C PRO A 16 1.57 2.92 -11.02
N GLY A 17 0.87 3.29 -12.10
CA GLY A 17 1.05 4.57 -12.78
C GLY A 17 0.51 5.79 -12.02
N ASP A 18 -0.47 5.62 -11.11
CA ASP A 18 -1.14 6.74 -10.46
C ASP A 18 -0.19 7.46 -9.47
N LEU A 19 0.61 6.74 -8.68
CA LEU A 19 1.59 7.35 -7.77
C LEU A 19 2.69 8.12 -8.50
N ARG A 20 3.22 7.53 -9.59
CA ARG A 20 4.21 8.21 -10.44
C ARG A 20 3.64 9.49 -11.03
N ARG A 21 2.37 9.47 -11.46
CA ARG A 21 1.69 10.64 -12.02
C ARG A 21 1.41 11.70 -10.95
N LEU A 22 0.95 11.32 -9.77
CA LEU A 22 0.66 12.24 -8.67
C LEU A 22 1.90 13.03 -8.21
N ARG A 23 3.06 12.38 -8.22
CA ARG A 23 4.35 13.04 -7.95
C ARG A 23 4.68 14.15 -8.93
N ARG A 24 4.35 14.02 -10.22
CA ARG A 24 4.55 15.07 -11.24
C ARG A 24 3.76 16.34 -10.92
N PHE A 25 2.68 16.21 -10.15
CA PHE A 25 1.85 17.33 -9.69
C PHE A 25 2.21 17.79 -8.27
N GLY A 26 3.35 17.35 -7.71
CA GLY A 26 3.80 17.72 -6.37
C GLY A 26 3.15 16.95 -5.22
N TYR A 27 2.40 15.88 -5.49
CA TYR A 27 1.75 15.06 -4.46
C TYR A 27 2.54 13.79 -4.14
N SER A 28 3.79 13.93 -3.68
CA SER A 28 4.67 12.78 -3.43
C SER A 28 4.32 12.02 -2.15
N SER A 29 3.88 12.73 -1.11
CA SER A 29 3.49 12.21 0.21
C SER A 29 2.01 11.84 0.34
N ILE A 30 1.28 11.69 -0.78
CA ILE A 30 -0.19 11.58 -0.79
C ILE A 30 -0.74 10.46 0.13
N LEU A 31 -0.04 9.34 0.26
CA LEU A 31 -0.44 8.24 1.14
C LEU A 31 -0.13 8.55 2.61
N SER A 32 1.04 9.13 2.86
CA SER A 32 1.52 9.52 4.19
C SER A 32 0.70 10.68 4.78
N ASP A 33 0.20 11.58 3.93
CA ASP A 33 -0.58 12.77 4.31
C ASP A 33 -2.03 12.47 4.69
N CYS A 34 -2.50 11.23 4.49
CA CYS A 34 -3.84 10.80 4.88
C CYS A 34 -3.80 10.04 6.22
N PRO A 35 -4.00 10.69 7.38
CA PRO A 35 -3.94 10.02 8.68
C PRO A 35 -5.03 8.95 8.85
N SER A 36 -6.18 9.16 8.21
CA SER A 36 -7.32 8.23 8.20
C SER A 36 -7.17 7.08 7.21
N LEU A 37 -6.19 7.13 6.30
CA LEU A 37 -6.04 6.12 5.26
C LEU A 37 -5.66 4.77 5.88
N ARG A 38 -6.58 3.83 5.74
CA ARG A 38 -6.47 2.48 6.26
C ARG A 38 -6.26 1.46 5.15
N PHE A 39 -6.98 1.60 4.03
CA PHE A 39 -6.99 0.62 2.97
C PHE A 39 -6.39 1.16 1.68
N VAL A 40 -5.41 0.44 1.14
CA VAL A 40 -4.89 0.65 -0.21
C VAL A 40 -5.15 -0.61 -1.01
N PHE A 41 -5.85 -0.45 -2.13
CA PHE A 41 -6.06 -1.51 -3.11
C PHE A 41 -5.22 -1.24 -4.34
N SER A 42 -4.48 -2.24 -4.81
CA SER A 42 -3.87 -2.22 -6.13
C SER A 42 -4.33 -3.42 -6.94
N ASN A 43 -4.66 -3.21 -8.21
CA ASN A 43 -5.03 -4.31 -9.11
C ASN A 43 -3.82 -4.91 -9.85
N ARG A 44 -2.61 -4.41 -9.59
CA ARG A 44 -1.33 -4.89 -10.17
C ARG A 44 -0.17 -4.78 -9.18
N ASP A 45 0.97 -5.34 -9.54
CA ASP A 45 2.18 -5.50 -8.73
C ASP A 45 2.66 -4.18 -8.10
N VAL A 46 2.26 -3.92 -6.86
CA VAL A 46 2.77 -2.81 -6.04
C VAL A 46 3.26 -3.41 -4.73
N PHE A 47 4.29 -4.25 -4.84
CA PHE A 47 4.93 -4.86 -3.68
C PHE A 47 5.69 -3.78 -2.88
N PRO A 48 5.66 -3.79 -1.54
CA PRO A 48 6.42 -2.83 -0.73
C PRO A 48 7.93 -2.98 -0.94
N GLU A 49 8.60 -1.89 -1.28
CA GLU A 49 10.04 -1.86 -1.55
C GLU A 49 10.79 -1.11 -0.45
N LEU A 50 12.01 -1.55 -0.18
CA LEU A 50 12.87 -0.99 0.85
C LEU A 50 14.09 -0.30 0.20
N PRO A 51 14.62 0.79 0.78
CA PRO A 51 14.14 1.45 2.00
C PRO A 51 12.82 2.24 1.77
N PRO A 52 11.98 2.43 2.80
CA PRO A 52 10.75 3.22 2.69
C PRO A 52 11.03 4.67 2.31
N ASP A 53 10.41 5.16 1.24
CA ASP A 53 10.57 6.55 0.77
C ASP A 53 9.31 7.05 0.03
N ASP A 54 9.01 8.34 0.13
CA ASP A 54 7.91 9.00 -0.59
C ASP A 54 8.37 10.33 -1.23
N SER A 55 9.69 10.49 -1.41
CA SER A 55 10.27 11.56 -2.20
C SER A 55 9.79 11.54 -3.66
N ALA A 56 10.10 12.60 -4.41
CA ALA A 56 9.73 12.70 -5.82
C ALA A 56 10.31 11.56 -6.68
N ASP A 57 11.48 11.04 -6.30
CA ASP A 57 12.22 10.00 -7.03
C ASP A 57 11.92 8.58 -6.55
N ALA A 58 11.16 8.43 -5.45
CA ALA A 58 10.82 7.13 -4.88
C ALA A 58 9.98 6.26 -5.85
N THR A 59 10.05 4.95 -5.75
CA THR A 59 9.17 4.04 -6.49
C THR A 59 7.77 3.98 -5.85
N ALA A 60 6.79 3.38 -6.55
CA ALA A 60 5.47 3.12 -5.95
C ALA A 60 5.58 2.18 -4.73
N GLY A 61 6.43 1.15 -4.83
CA GLY A 61 6.69 0.21 -3.74
C GLY A 61 7.30 0.89 -2.51
N GLN A 62 8.24 1.83 -2.69
CA GLN A 62 8.84 2.58 -1.58
C GLN A 62 7.83 3.46 -0.85
N ALA A 63 6.93 4.13 -1.58
CA ALA A 63 5.90 4.97 -0.97
C ALA A 63 4.89 4.14 -0.18
N ILE A 64 4.54 2.96 -0.70
CA ILE A 64 3.71 2.00 0.01
C ILE A 64 4.40 1.48 1.26
N ALA A 65 5.70 1.16 1.18
CA ALA A 65 6.47 0.77 2.35
C ALA A 65 6.52 1.87 3.41
N LYS A 66 6.66 3.14 3.00
CA LYS A 66 6.67 4.29 3.92
C LYS A 66 5.32 4.50 4.58
N TRP A 67 4.24 4.38 3.81
CA TRP A 67 2.89 4.40 4.35
C TRP A 67 2.65 3.26 5.35
N LEU A 68 3.01 2.00 5.01
CA LEU A 68 2.88 0.84 5.90
C LEU A 68 3.71 0.98 7.19
N CYS A 69 4.92 1.54 7.08
CA CYS A 69 5.85 1.73 8.20
C CYS A 69 5.58 3.00 9.03
N SER A 70 4.52 3.74 8.70
CA SER A 70 4.05 4.85 9.53
C SER A 70 2.98 4.36 10.52
N PRO A 71 3.03 4.72 11.80
CA PRO A 71 1.99 4.33 12.76
C PRO A 71 0.65 4.98 12.43
N ARG A 72 -0.46 4.33 12.83
CA ARG A 72 -1.79 4.94 12.82
C ARG A 72 -2.19 5.36 14.23
N PRO A 73 -2.77 6.55 14.43
CA PRO A 73 -3.16 7.02 15.77
C PRO A 73 -4.19 6.14 16.48
N ASP A 74 -5.07 5.46 15.72
CA ASP A 74 -6.13 4.60 16.25
C ASP A 74 -5.66 3.17 16.61
N GLY A 75 -4.40 2.84 16.33
CA GLY A 75 -3.82 1.51 16.56
C GLY A 75 -4.38 0.39 15.65
N VAL A 76 -5.29 0.72 14.74
CA VAL A 76 -5.92 -0.24 13.81
C VAL A 76 -4.96 -0.51 12.64
N PRO A 77 -4.78 -1.77 12.20
CA PRO A 77 -3.82 -2.09 11.15
C PRO A 77 -4.15 -1.39 9.83
N LYS A 78 -3.10 -0.92 9.15
CA LYS A 78 -3.13 -0.58 7.72
C LYS A 78 -3.33 -1.86 6.92
N VAL A 79 -4.06 -1.76 5.81
CA VAL A 79 -4.35 -2.90 4.95
C VAL A 79 -3.95 -2.58 3.53
N LEU A 80 -2.94 -3.28 3.04
CA LEU A 80 -2.56 -3.28 1.63
C LEU A 80 -3.15 -4.54 0.99
N LYS A 81 -3.95 -4.40 -0.05
CA LYS A 81 -4.43 -5.54 -0.85
C LYS A 81 -4.01 -5.37 -2.29
N PHE A 82 -3.33 -6.36 -2.84
CA PHE A 82 -3.00 -6.35 -4.25
C PHE A 82 -3.01 -7.74 -4.88
N CYS A 83 -3.17 -7.76 -6.19
CA CYS A 83 -2.92 -8.95 -6.98
C CYS A 83 -1.48 -8.94 -7.48
N ILE A 84 -0.82 -10.09 -7.44
CA ILE A 84 0.51 -10.26 -8.03
C ILE A 84 0.43 -11.19 -9.24
N GLU A 85 1.12 -10.85 -10.32
CA GLU A 85 1.51 -11.81 -11.35
C GLU A 85 2.79 -12.50 -10.87
N PHE A 86 2.71 -13.78 -10.52
CA PHE A 86 3.81 -14.46 -9.83
C PHE A 86 5.05 -14.55 -10.73
N ASN A 87 6.14 -13.90 -10.31
CA ASN A 87 7.48 -14.12 -10.83
C ASN A 87 8.27 -14.97 -9.82
N GLU A 88 8.57 -16.23 -10.17
CA GLU A 88 9.26 -17.18 -9.27
C GLU A 88 10.66 -16.70 -8.88
N GLU A 89 11.31 -15.87 -9.71
CA GLU A 89 12.69 -15.42 -9.49
C GLU A 89 12.77 -14.29 -8.44
N GLU A 90 11.83 -13.36 -8.45
CA GLU A 90 11.87 -12.17 -7.60
C GLU A 90 11.22 -12.38 -6.23
N TRP A 91 10.21 -13.25 -6.15
CA TRP A 91 9.40 -13.45 -4.96
C TRP A 91 10.20 -13.84 -3.69
N PRO A 92 11.17 -14.78 -3.74
CA PRO A 92 11.96 -15.12 -2.57
C PRO A 92 12.76 -13.92 -2.04
N SER A 93 13.33 -13.11 -2.94
CA SER A 93 14.11 -11.91 -2.59
C SER A 93 13.24 -10.85 -1.93
N GLN A 94 12.06 -10.58 -2.51
CA GLN A 94 11.09 -9.62 -1.98
C GLN A 94 10.60 -9.98 -0.57
N ILE A 95 10.25 -11.26 -0.35
CA ILE A 95 9.83 -11.74 0.98
C ILE A 95 10.99 -11.69 1.99
N ASN A 96 12.20 -12.08 1.59
CA ASN A 96 13.37 -11.99 2.46
C ASN A 96 13.71 -10.55 2.84
N GLY A 97 13.55 -9.60 1.91
CA GLY A 97 13.69 -8.17 2.18
C GLY A 97 12.71 -7.71 3.25
N LEU A 98 11.43 -8.10 3.14
CA LEU A 98 10.41 -7.77 4.13
C LEU A 98 10.69 -8.39 5.52
N ILE A 99 11.11 -9.66 5.56
CA ILE A 99 11.52 -10.34 6.79
C ILE A 99 12.67 -9.59 7.45
N THR A 100 13.69 -9.23 6.67
CA THR A 100 14.87 -8.51 7.17
C THR A 100 14.51 -7.14 7.73
N ALA A 101 13.67 -6.37 7.02
CA ALA A 101 13.18 -5.09 7.52
C ALA A 101 12.32 -5.22 8.77
N PHE A 102 11.52 -6.27 8.89
CA PHE A 102 10.76 -6.51 10.11
C PHE A 102 11.69 -6.78 11.30
N SER A 103 12.68 -7.66 11.13
CA SER A 103 13.61 -8.04 12.20
C SER A 103 14.47 -6.87 12.69
N THR A 104 14.76 -5.90 11.81
CA THR A 104 15.60 -4.74 12.12
C THR A 104 14.81 -3.48 12.48
N ALA A 105 13.48 -3.51 12.38
CA ALA A 105 12.65 -2.35 12.69
C ALA A 105 12.71 -1.98 14.18
N SER A 106 12.75 -0.67 14.46
CA SER A 106 12.74 -0.09 15.81
C SER A 106 11.40 0.54 16.19
N SER A 107 10.49 0.72 15.22
CA SER A 107 9.16 1.30 15.44
C SER A 107 8.08 0.23 15.52
N ARG A 108 7.04 0.49 16.32
CA ARG A 108 5.84 -0.35 16.38
C ARG A 108 4.83 0.09 15.33
N VAL A 109 4.52 -0.81 14.39
CA VAL A 109 3.48 -0.58 13.37
C VAL A 109 2.62 -1.80 13.16
N ASN A 110 1.33 -1.59 12.87
CA ASN A 110 0.37 -2.65 12.64
C ASN A 110 -0.07 -2.62 11.18
N PHE A 111 0.09 -3.75 10.48
CA PHE A 111 -0.41 -3.86 9.12
C PHE A 111 -0.82 -5.30 8.76
N ILE A 112 -1.65 -5.39 7.73
CA ILE A 112 -2.05 -6.63 7.07
C ILE A 112 -1.84 -6.41 5.57
N ILE A 113 -1.00 -7.24 4.95
CA ILE A 113 -0.84 -7.27 3.51
C ILE A 113 -1.58 -8.51 3.00
N VAL A 114 -2.54 -8.31 2.12
CA VAL A 114 -3.30 -9.36 1.45
C VAL A 114 -2.84 -9.46 0.01
N ILE A 115 -2.10 -10.51 -0.29
CA ILE A 115 -1.69 -10.83 -1.67
C ILE A 115 -2.74 -11.78 -2.24
N CYS A 116 -3.40 -11.36 -3.31
CA CYS A 116 -4.31 -12.18 -4.09
C CYS A 116 -3.52 -12.77 -5.26
N ASN A 117 -3.57 -14.09 -5.45
CA ASN A 117 -2.90 -14.73 -6.58
C ASN A 117 -3.92 -15.08 -7.68
N SER A 118 -3.54 -14.91 -8.95
CA SER A 118 -4.31 -15.36 -10.12
C SER A 118 -3.96 -16.79 -10.56
N SER A 119 -2.86 -17.38 -10.07
CA SER A 119 -2.42 -18.74 -10.42
C SER A 119 -2.26 -19.65 -9.18
N ASP A 120 -2.57 -20.94 -9.36
CA ASP A 120 -2.43 -21.97 -8.33
C ASP A 120 -0.94 -22.24 -8.05
N TYR A 121 -0.44 -21.84 -6.87
CA TYR A 121 0.87 -22.25 -6.39
C TYR A 121 0.88 -22.60 -4.90
N ALA A 122 1.24 -23.86 -4.64
CA ALA A 122 1.34 -24.50 -3.33
C ALA A 122 2.67 -24.23 -2.59
N PHE A 123 3.51 -23.29 -3.06
CA PHE A 123 4.88 -23.08 -2.57
C PHE A 123 5.01 -22.04 -1.44
N ILE A 124 3.89 -21.63 -0.86
CA ILE A 124 3.86 -20.54 0.12
C ILE A 124 4.03 -21.13 1.51
N VAL A 125 5.28 -21.26 1.96
CA VAL A 125 5.59 -21.71 3.32
C VAL A 125 5.14 -20.62 4.32
N PRO A 126 4.24 -20.95 5.27
CA PRO A 126 3.91 -20.08 6.39
C PRO A 126 5.14 -19.83 7.27
N PHE A 127 5.20 -18.67 7.92
CA PHE A 127 6.22 -18.39 8.91
C PHE A 127 5.66 -17.57 10.06
N ASP A 128 6.38 -17.61 11.17
CA ASP A 128 6.08 -16.87 12.38
C ASP A 128 7.39 -16.35 12.98
N LEU A 129 7.51 -15.04 13.07
CA LEU A 129 8.72 -14.36 13.54
C LEU A 129 8.34 -13.37 14.63
N THR A 130 9.11 -13.33 15.71
CA THR A 130 8.99 -12.29 16.75
C THR A 130 10.14 -11.30 16.63
N ASN A 131 9.83 -10.04 16.88
CA ASN A 131 10.79 -8.97 17.09
C ASN A 131 10.59 -8.49 18.54
N GLU A 132 11.44 -9.00 19.44
CA GLU A 132 11.38 -8.72 20.88
C GLU A 132 11.68 -7.24 21.19
N LEU A 133 12.50 -6.56 20.39
CA LEU A 133 12.83 -5.14 20.56
C LEU A 133 11.57 -4.27 20.45
N THR A 134 10.71 -4.59 19.50
CA THR A 134 9.45 -3.86 19.29
C THR A 134 8.27 -4.51 20.01
N GLY A 135 8.42 -5.72 20.55
CA GLY A 135 7.31 -6.51 21.10
C GLY A 135 6.27 -6.87 20.04
N GLN A 136 6.71 -7.08 18.80
CA GLN A 136 5.85 -7.38 17.66
C GLN A 136 6.10 -8.77 17.09
N ARG A 137 5.12 -9.29 16.37
CA ARG A 137 5.13 -10.56 15.67
C ARG A 137 4.76 -10.33 14.21
N THR A 138 5.49 -10.95 13.29
CA THR A 138 5.11 -11.04 11.88
C THR A 138 4.78 -12.47 11.51
N LEU A 139 3.62 -12.63 10.90
CA LEU A 139 3.07 -13.91 10.48
C LEU A 139 2.82 -13.91 8.98
N LYS A 140 3.21 -14.98 8.33
CA LYS A 140 2.73 -15.32 7.00
C LYS A 140 1.78 -16.49 7.09
N ARG A 141 0.56 -16.32 6.62
CA ARG A 141 -0.48 -17.35 6.60
C ARG A 141 -1.09 -17.43 5.21
N ALA A 142 -1.18 -18.62 4.65
CA ALA A 142 -2.06 -18.86 3.51
C ALA A 142 -3.49 -19.00 4.05
N LYS A 143 -4.46 -18.34 3.42
CA LYS A 143 -5.88 -18.55 3.72
C LYS A 143 -6.58 -18.91 2.43
N ASN A 144 -6.96 -20.18 2.31
CA ASN A 144 -7.38 -20.84 1.06
C ASN A 144 -6.30 -20.80 -0.05
N ASN A 145 -6.61 -21.34 -1.23
CA ASN A 145 -5.65 -21.50 -2.32
C ASN A 145 -5.33 -20.18 -3.07
N GLN A 146 -5.96 -19.06 -2.72
CA GLN A 146 -5.93 -17.83 -3.52
C GLN A 146 -5.43 -16.58 -2.78
N LYS A 147 -5.32 -16.61 -1.43
CA LYS A 147 -4.94 -15.43 -0.64
C LYS A 147 -3.84 -15.73 0.37
N ILE A 148 -2.85 -14.85 0.43
CA ILE A 148 -1.76 -14.86 1.41
C ILE A 148 -1.88 -13.62 2.28
N LEU A 149 -1.72 -13.80 3.58
CA LEU A 149 -1.68 -12.71 4.55
C LEU A 149 -0.26 -12.60 5.11
N LEU A 150 0.31 -11.40 5.04
CA LEU A 150 1.48 -11.00 5.82
C LEU A 150 1.01 -10.00 6.87
N ILE A 151 1.06 -10.40 8.13
CA ILE A 151 0.50 -9.65 9.25
C ILE A 151 1.63 -9.23 10.15
N ARG A 152 1.72 -7.93 10.47
CA ARG A 152 2.58 -7.40 11.52
C ARG A 152 1.71 -6.85 12.64
N CYS A 153 1.89 -7.37 13.84
CA CYS A 153 1.01 -7.11 14.98
C CYS A 153 1.78 -7.13 16.32
N PRO A 154 1.20 -6.64 17.42
CA PRO A 154 1.79 -6.84 18.75
C PRO A 154 1.81 -8.33 19.14
N ILE A 155 2.81 -8.76 19.93
CA ILE A 155 2.88 -10.13 20.46
C ILE A 155 1.67 -10.42 21.36
N SER A 156 1.37 -9.51 22.28
CA SER A 156 0.14 -9.55 23.08
C SER A 156 -0.96 -8.80 22.36
N ARG A 157 -1.97 -9.53 21.86
CA ARG A 157 -3.08 -8.97 21.09
C ARG A 157 -4.40 -9.65 21.40
N ASP A 158 -5.49 -8.92 21.22
CA ASP A 158 -6.84 -9.48 21.25
C ASP A 158 -7.08 -10.30 19.96
N GLU A 159 -7.04 -11.63 20.08
CA GLU A 159 -7.18 -12.54 18.94
C GLU A 159 -8.56 -12.43 18.27
N ASN A 160 -9.63 -12.11 19.01
CA ASN A 160 -10.95 -11.93 18.40
C ASN A 160 -10.97 -10.67 17.54
N LYS A 161 -10.40 -9.58 18.07
CA LYS A 161 -10.27 -8.32 17.34
C LYS A 161 -9.41 -8.47 16.08
N TRP A 162 -8.28 -9.16 16.19
CA TRP A 162 -7.40 -9.40 15.04
C TRP A 162 -8.03 -10.33 14.01
N THR A 163 -8.72 -11.38 14.44
CA THR A 163 -9.47 -12.26 13.53
C THR A 163 -10.50 -11.46 12.73
N ASN A 164 -11.21 -10.51 13.35
CA ASN A 164 -12.13 -9.62 12.66
C ASN A 164 -11.44 -8.75 11.62
N TRP A 165 -10.27 -8.16 11.95
CA TRP A 165 -9.50 -7.35 11.00
C TRP A 165 -8.89 -8.17 9.85
N GLU A 166 -8.44 -9.38 10.13
CA GLU A 166 -7.95 -10.32 9.11
C GLU A 166 -9.10 -10.67 8.15
N ASN A 167 -10.28 -11.05 8.66
CA ASN A 167 -11.47 -11.32 7.86
C ASN A 167 -11.89 -10.10 7.03
N GLU A 168 -11.96 -8.92 7.65
CA GLU A 168 -12.28 -7.66 6.97
C GLU A 168 -11.32 -7.42 5.80
N ALA A 169 -10.00 -7.57 5.97
CA ALA A 169 -9.02 -7.38 4.90
C ALA A 169 -9.22 -8.36 3.71
N ILE A 170 -9.61 -9.60 4.01
CA ILE A 170 -9.81 -10.67 3.03
C ILE A 170 -11.09 -10.46 2.23
N GLU A 171 -12.18 -10.17 2.93
CA GLU A 171 -13.53 -10.05 2.38
C GLU A 171 -13.73 -8.70 1.70
N LEU A 172 -12.98 -7.66 2.10
CA LEU A 172 -13.10 -6.33 1.49
C LEU A 172 -13.01 -6.41 -0.03
N ASN A 173 -14.14 -6.17 -0.66
CA ASN A 173 -14.24 -5.95 -2.10
C ASN A 173 -14.20 -4.44 -2.32
N TYR A 174 -13.35 -3.97 -3.24
CA TYR A 174 -13.24 -2.55 -3.54
C TYR A 174 -14.57 -1.94 -4.02
N LYS A 175 -15.50 -2.76 -4.52
CA LYS A 175 -16.85 -2.36 -4.92
C LYS A 175 -17.74 -1.96 -3.74
N GLU A 176 -17.51 -2.54 -2.56
CA GLU A 176 -18.36 -2.42 -1.36
C GLU A 176 -17.91 -1.31 -0.40
N LEU A 177 -16.81 -0.61 -0.70
CA LEU A 177 -16.25 0.44 0.15
C LEU A 177 -16.96 1.79 -0.03
N TRP A 178 -17.34 2.37 1.11
CA TRP A 178 -17.84 3.74 1.26
C TRP A 178 -16.65 4.67 1.59
N ASN A 179 -16.74 5.97 1.27
CA ASN A 179 -15.66 6.96 1.45
C ASN A 179 -14.35 6.61 0.70
N LYS A 180 -14.48 6.20 -0.56
CA LYS A 180 -13.37 5.90 -1.46
C LYS A 180 -13.03 7.09 -2.35
N ILE A 181 -11.75 7.32 -2.56
CA ILE A 181 -11.26 8.13 -3.67
C ILE A 181 -10.59 7.21 -4.68
N HIS A 182 -11.01 7.32 -5.94
CA HIS A 182 -10.28 6.73 -7.06
C HIS A 182 -9.59 7.87 -7.78
N ILE A 183 -8.28 7.94 -7.67
CA ILE A 183 -7.48 8.98 -8.31
C ILE A 183 -6.97 8.42 -9.63
N ALA A 184 -7.74 8.63 -10.69
CA ALA A 184 -7.33 8.30 -12.04
C ALA A 184 -6.74 9.55 -12.70
N ILE A 185 -5.43 9.58 -12.91
CA ILE A 185 -4.81 10.57 -13.80
C ILE A 185 -4.78 9.95 -15.19
N VAL A 186 -5.63 10.41 -16.10
CA VAL A 186 -5.67 9.99 -17.52
C VAL A 186 -4.87 11.01 -18.34
N GLU A 187 -4.08 10.54 -19.30
CA GLU A 187 -3.15 11.37 -20.09
C GLU A 187 -3.85 12.24 -21.14
N GLU A 188 -5.17 12.15 -21.33
CA GLU A 188 -5.80 12.63 -22.55
C GLU A 188 -5.87 14.15 -22.74
N GLU A 189 -5.54 14.99 -21.75
CA GLU A 189 -5.44 16.44 -21.96
C GLU A 189 -4.69 17.11 -20.79
N ILE A 190 -3.36 17.05 -20.79
CA ILE A 190 -2.59 18.18 -20.26
C ILE A 190 -2.35 19.06 -21.47
N GLY A 191 -3.23 20.05 -21.65
CA GLY A 191 -3.27 20.92 -22.82
C GLY A 191 -1.89 21.38 -23.24
N GLU A 192 -1.62 21.29 -24.54
CA GLU A 192 -0.70 22.21 -25.19
C GLU A 192 -1.06 23.63 -24.72
N GLY A 193 -0.03 24.37 -24.33
CA GLY A 193 -0.17 25.55 -23.51
C GLY A 193 -1.19 26.56 -24.04
N LEU A 194 -1.73 27.33 -23.10
CA LEU A 194 -2.14 28.70 -23.37
C LEU A 194 -0.93 29.43 -23.98
N ILE A 195 -0.77 29.31 -25.30
CA ILE A 195 -0.02 30.26 -26.11
C ILE A 195 -0.81 31.56 -26.02
N ASP A 196 -0.27 32.45 -25.22
CA ASP A 196 -0.71 33.83 -25.06
C ASP A 196 -0.85 34.43 -26.46
N GLY A 197 -2.05 34.92 -26.76
CA GLY A 197 -2.35 35.55 -28.04
C GLY A 197 -1.52 36.81 -28.19
N THR A 198 -0.44 36.74 -28.95
CA THR A 198 0.17 37.94 -29.53
C THR A 198 -0.49 38.17 -30.88
N PRO A 199 -1.10 39.35 -31.12
CA PRO A 199 -1.67 39.66 -32.42
C PRO A 199 -0.54 39.89 -33.43
N ASP A 200 -0.80 39.35 -34.61
CA ASP A 200 -0.14 39.55 -35.90
C ASP A 200 0.39 40.98 -36.11
N PRO A 201 1.68 41.19 -36.40
CA PRO A 201 2.14 42.42 -37.02
C PRO A 201 1.99 42.27 -38.53
N SER A 202 0.94 42.89 -39.05
CA SER A 202 0.86 43.26 -40.45
C SER A 202 2.08 44.10 -40.86
N ASP A 203 2.85 43.63 -41.84
CA ASP A 203 3.43 44.40 -42.96
C ASP A 203 4.07 43.45 -43.99
#